data_AF-A0A5E4XGD8-F1
#
_entry.id   AF-A0A5E4XGD8-F1
#
_cell.length_a   1.000
_cell.length_b   1.000
_cell.length_c   1.000
_cell.angle_alpha   90.00
_cell.angle_beta   90.00
_cell.angle_gamma   90.00
#
_symmetry.space_group_name_H-M   'P 1'
#
loop_
_entity.id
_entity.type
_entity.pdbx_description
1 polymer ?
#
loop_
_entity_poly.entity_id
_entity_poly.type
_entity_poly.pdbx_seq_one_letter_code
_entity_poly.pdbx_strand_id
1 'polypeptide(L)' 'MKMTVIVNDRGELVAAQQGSDSLRGQDAGLVAGPGQHLHVIDIPDEVKQHLADPKSFAERIQPLIPRV' A
#
# COMPACT_ATOMS: atom_id res chain seq x y z
N MET A 1 11.47 -3.88 1.44
CA MET A 1 10.30 -3.94 0.54
C MET A 1 9.58 -2.61 0.64
N LYS A 2 9.33 -2.02 -0.52
CA LYS A 2 8.61 -0.76 -0.66
C LYS A 2 7.22 -1.05 -1.21
N MET A 3 6.25 -0.23 -0.80
CA MET A 3 4.91 -0.24 -1.37
C MET A 3 4.63 1.15 -1.93
N THR A 4 4.18 1.20 -3.18
CA THR A 4 3.65 2.42 -3.77
C THR A 4 2.17 2.49 -3.45
N VAL A 5 1.72 3.60 -2.87
CA VAL A 5 0.31 3.89 -2.59
C VAL A 5 -0.09 5.17 -3.29
N ILE A 6 -1.30 5.19 -3.83
CA ILE A 6 -1.93 6.39 -4.39
C ILE A 6 -3.08 6.77 -3.48
N VAL A 7 -3.07 8.00 -2.99
CA VAL A 7 -4.15 8.58 -2.19
C VAL A 7 -4.77 9.77 -2.92
N ASN A 8 -6.04 10.08 -2.67
CA ASN A 8 -6.65 11.31 -3.17
C ASN A 8 -6.40 12.49 -2.20
N ASP A 9 -6.83 13.69 -2.57
CA ASP A 9 -6.73 14.91 -1.74
C ASP A 9 -7.44 14.82 -0.37
N ARG A 10 -8.33 13.83 -0.17
CA ARG A 10 -8.98 13.55 1.11
C ARG A 10 -8.21 12.54 1.97
N GLY A 11 -7.09 12.03 1.46
CA GLY A 11 -6.28 10.99 2.11
C GLY A 11 -6.84 9.57 1.95
N GLU A 12 -7.82 9.36 1.06
CA GLU A 12 -8.40 8.03 0.83
C GLU A 12 -7.51 7.22 -0.12
N LEU A 13 -7.29 5.94 0.18
CA LEU A 13 -6.49 5.04 -0.66
C LEU A 13 -7.23 4.70 -1.96
N VAL A 14 -6.62 5.03 -3.09
CA VAL A 14 -7.15 4.75 -4.43
C VAL A 14 -6.53 3.49 -5.04
N ALA A 15 -5.21 3.31 -4.86
CA ALA A 15 -4.50 2.15 -5.37
C ALA A 15 -3.25 1.85 -4.53
N ALA A 16 -2.81 0.59 -4.54
CA ALA A 16 -1.55 0.17 -3.95
C ALA A 16 -0.87 -0.88 -4.84
N GLN A 17 0.45 -0.77 -4.99
CA GLN A 17 1.28 -1.75 -5.66
C GLN A 17 2.50 -2.08 -4.80
N GLN A 18 2.73 -3.36 -4.61
CA GLN A 18 3.95 -3.86 -4.00
C GLN A 18 5.10 -3.77 -5.02
N GLY A 19 6.16 -3.03 -4.67
CA GLY A 19 7.37 -3.00 -5.47
C GLY A 19 8.24 -4.21 -5.12
N SER A 20 8.64 -5.01 -6.12
CA SER A 20 9.76 -5.92 -5.96
C SER A 20 11.06 -5.12 -6.11
N ASP A 21 12.08 -5.42 -5.30
CA ASP A 21 13.39 -4.72 -5.32
C ASP A 21 14.16 -4.89 -6.65
N SER A 22 13.59 -5.59 -7.63
CA SER A 22 14.12 -5.73 -8.98
C SER A 22 13.72 -4.54 -9.86
N LEU A 23 14.53 -3.48 -9.84
CA LEU A 23 14.48 -2.33 -10.76
C LEU A 23 14.68 -2.68 -12.27
N ARG A 24 14.57 -3.96 -12.65
CA ARG A 24 14.71 -4.42 -14.04
C ARG A 24 13.35 -4.94 -14.54
N GLY A 25 12.55 -4.05 -15.12
CA GLY A 25 11.40 -4.44 -15.94
C GLY A 25 10.02 -3.91 -15.54
N GLN A 26 9.91 -2.72 -14.92
CA GLN A 26 8.61 -2.03 -14.86
C GLN A 26 8.46 -1.09 -16.06
N ASP A 27 7.87 -1.58 -17.15
CA ASP A 27 7.58 -0.78 -18.35
C ASP A 27 6.36 0.16 -18.20
N ALA A 28 5.63 0.09 -17.07
CA ALA A 28 4.61 1.06 -16.69
C ALA A 28 4.46 1.12 -15.16
N GLY A 29 4.96 2.20 -14.54
CA GLY A 29 4.71 2.48 -13.13
C GLY A 29 3.29 3.01 -12.90
N LEU A 30 2.73 2.80 -11.70
CA LEU A 30 1.53 3.52 -11.27
C LEU A 30 1.78 5.03 -11.36
N VAL A 31 0.91 5.75 -12.07
CA VAL A 31 0.93 7.21 -12.16
C VAL A 31 -0.31 7.75 -11.45
N ALA A 32 -0.11 8.71 -10.55
CA ALA A 32 -1.22 9.40 -9.89
C ALA A 32 -1.96 10.31 -10.89
N GLY A 33 -3.28 10.22 -10.91
CA GLY A 33 -4.14 11.13 -11.69
C GLY A 33 -4.32 12.51 -11.04
N PRO A 34 -5.11 13.42 -11.64
CA PRO A 34 -5.42 14.72 -11.04
C PRO A 34 -6.03 14.58 -9.65
N GLY A 35 -5.53 15.35 -8.67
CA GLY A 35 -5.98 15.28 -7.27
C GLY A 35 -5.59 13.99 -6.54
N GLN A 36 -4.62 13.25 -7.08
CA GLN A 36 -4.04 12.07 -6.45
C GLN A 36 -2.55 12.28 -6.19
N HIS A 37 -2.07 11.68 -5.12
CA HIS A 37 -0.69 11.75 -4.66
C HIS A 37 -0.10 10.35 -4.58
N LEU A 38 1.09 10.18 -5.14
CA LEU A 38 1.84 8.93 -5.08
C LEU A 38 2.83 9.00 -3.91
N HIS A 39 2.74 8.03 -3.00
CA HIS A 39 3.69 7.85 -1.92
C HIS A 39 4.37 6.49 -2.04
N VAL A 40 5.67 6.47 -1.77
CA VAL A 40 6.42 5.23 -1.61
C VAL A 40 6.69 5.06 -0.13
N ILE A 41 6.14 4.01 0.47
CA ILE A 41 6.30 3.71 1.89
C ILE A 41 7.19 2.49 2.07
N ASP A 42 8.04 2.55 3.09
CA ASP A 42 8.80 1.39 3.54
C ASP A 42 7.92 0.52 4.43
N ILE A 43 7.81 -0.77 4.10
CA ILE A 43 7.05 -1.74 4.90
C ILE A 43 8.02 -2.40 5.88
N PRO A 44 7.82 -2.23 7.22
CA PRO A 44 8.63 -2.90 8.23
C PRO A 44 8.54 -4.43 8.12
N ASP A 45 9.62 -5.13 8.44
CA ASP A 45 9.71 -6.59 8.31
C ASP A 45 8.69 -7.32 9.20
N GLU A 46 8.36 -6.74 10.35
CA GLU A 46 7.35 -7.26 11.28
C GLU A 46 5.97 -7.32 10.62
N VAL A 47 5.62 -6.30 9.82
CA VAL A 47 4.34 -6.25 9.10
C VAL A 47 4.31 -7.33 8.01
N LYS A 48 5.42 -7.59 7.32
CA LYS A 48 5.50 -8.60 6.26
C LYS A 48 5.18 -10.00 6.77
N GLN A 49 5.67 -10.35 7.96
CA GLN A 49 5.41 -11.65 8.57
C GLN A 49 3.92 -11.83 8.90
N HIS A 50 3.23 -10.75 9.26
CA HIS A 50 1.80 -10.77 9.56
C HIS A 50 0.90 -10.69 8.32
N LEU A 51 1.41 -10.16 7.19
CA LEU A 51 0.70 -10.12 5.92
C LEU A 51 0.66 -11.50 5.21
N ALA A 52 1.42 -12.48 5.68
CA ALA A 52 1.44 -13.83 5.12
C ALA A 52 0.11 -14.57 5.32
N ASP A 53 -0.66 -14.22 6.34
CA ASP A 53 -2.03 -14.69 6.54
C ASP A 53 -3.03 -13.52 6.42
N PRO A 54 -3.68 -13.38 5.25
CA PRO A 54 -4.65 -12.32 5.00
C PRO A 54 -5.77 -12.25 6.04
N LYS A 55 -6.17 -13.39 6.61
CA LYS A 55 -7.27 -13.46 7.59
C LYS A 55 -6.84 -12.87 8.93
N SER A 56 -5.69 -13.31 9.44
CA SER A 56 -5.11 -12.81 10.69
C SER A 56 -4.82 -11.30 10.61
N PHE A 57 -4.36 -10.81 9.46
CA PHE A 57 -4.13 -9.38 9.26
C PHE A 57 -5.44 -8.59 9.28
N ALA A 58 -6.46 -9.04 8.56
CA ALA A 58 -7.77 -8.39 8.50
C ALA A 58 -8.42 -8.29 9.89
N GLU A 59 -8.39 -9.37 10.68
CA GLU A 59 -8.92 -9.39 12.05
C GLU A 59 -8.21 -8.38 12.98
N ARG A 60 -6.89 -8.17 12.80
CA ARG A 60 -6.09 -7.24 13.60
C ARG A 60 -6.32 -5.77 13.26
N ILE A 61 -6.56 -5.45 11.99
CA ILE A 61 -6.77 -4.06 11.54
C ILE A 61 -8.23 -3.60 11.69
N GLN A 62 -9.20 -4.52 11.64
CA GLN A 62 -10.63 -4.21 11.68
C GLN A 62 -11.05 -3.31 12.87
N PRO A 63 -10.49 -3.45 14.10
CA PRO A 63 -10.81 -2.56 15.21
C PRO A 63 -10.20 -1.16 15.10
N LEU A 64 -9.17 -0.99 14.28
CA LEU A 64 -8.43 0.28 14.11
C LEU A 64 -9.00 1.15 12.98
N ILE A 65 -9.87 0.57 12.14
CA ILE A 65 -10.53 1.29 11.05
C ILE A 65 -11.78 1.98 11.65
N PRO A 66 -11.83 3.32 11.67
CA PRO A 66 -13.02 4.04 12.11
C PRO A 66 -14.20 3.65 11.23
N ARG A 67 -15.28 3.14 11.83
CA ARG A 67 -16.52 2.89 11.10
C ARG A 67 -17.22 4.24 10.91
N VAL A 68 -17.30 4.69 9.66
CA VAL A 68 -18.22 5.75 9.22
C VAL A 68 -19.64 5.22 9.13
#